data_AF-A0A4U7L2G5-F1
#
_entry.id   AF-A0A4U7L2G5-F1
#
_cell.length_a   1.000
_cell.length_b   1.000
_cell.length_c   1.000
_cell.angle_alpha   90.00
_cell.angle_beta   90.00
_cell.angle_gamma   90.00
#
_symmetry.space_group_name_H-M   'P 1'
#
loop_
_entity.id
_entity.type
_entity.pdbx_description
1 polymer ?
#
loop_
_entity_poly.entity_id
_entity_poly.type
_entity_poly.pdbx_seq_one_letter_code
_entity_poly.pdbx_strand_id
1 'polypeptide(L)'
;MRRSASPSKAVRSATPVRPTVSGDSSSVLRTPFKPLSGLEGRRQASVPSPQGHGASGGTAASSADPTAAAIARRELRARTLADLQQEVADMELILNQRLKTHNAARAKAKLPAQEAEHIVAEYISLLTEYNKVKDSAQVVFDKIADIQQLPAKDIHARYGVGETNSHG
;
A
#
# COMPACT_ATOMS: atom_id res chain seq x y z
N MET A 1 40.98 -6.76 -60.27
CA MET A 1 39.99 -7.85 -60.08
C MET A 1 40.71 -8.97 -59.33
N ARG A 2 40.31 -9.56 -58.20
CA ARG A 2 39.07 -9.59 -57.41
C ARG A 2 39.45 -9.88 -55.94
N ARG A 3 38.68 -9.29 -55.02
CA ARG A 3 38.79 -9.44 -53.56
C ARG A 3 38.14 -10.75 -53.08
N SER A 4 38.62 -11.17 -51.91
CA SER A 4 38.31 -12.39 -51.16
C SER A 4 36.87 -12.49 -50.62
N ALA A 5 36.56 -13.74 -50.31
CA ALA A 5 35.34 -14.37 -49.80
C ALA A 5 34.47 -13.60 -48.77
N SER A 6 33.16 -13.84 -48.89
CA SER A 6 32.16 -13.86 -47.81
C SER A 6 32.03 -15.32 -47.32
N PRO A 7 31.67 -15.64 -46.06
CA PRO A 7 30.28 -15.47 -45.60
C PRO A 7 30.07 -15.26 -44.08
N SER A 8 28.92 -14.71 -43.66
CA SER A 8 27.97 -15.38 -42.73
C SER A 8 26.88 -14.45 -42.17
N LYS A 9 25.64 -14.92 -42.41
CA LYS A 9 24.33 -14.78 -41.73
C LYS A 9 24.16 -13.90 -40.47
N ALA A 10 23.05 -13.14 -40.54
CA ALA A 10 22.07 -12.76 -39.51
C ALA A 10 22.60 -11.83 -38.38
N VAL A 11 21.90 -10.79 -37.94
CA VAL A 11 20.58 -10.83 -37.26
C VAL A 11 19.87 -9.48 -37.43
N ARG A 12 18.53 -9.59 -37.43
CA ARG A 12 17.47 -8.58 -37.57
C ARG A 12 17.71 -7.30 -36.76
N SER A 13 17.54 -6.16 -37.42
CA SER A 13 17.30 -4.86 -36.79
C SER A 13 15.94 -4.87 -36.06
N ALA A 14 15.96 -5.05 -34.75
CA ALA A 14 14.81 -4.77 -33.89
C ALA A 14 14.95 -3.34 -33.36
N THR A 15 14.20 -2.41 -33.92
CA THR A 15 13.92 -1.12 -33.30
C THR A 15 13.14 -1.34 -32.00
N PRO A 16 13.50 -0.68 -30.88
CA PRO A 16 12.67 -0.72 -29.70
C PRO A 16 11.37 0.07 -29.97
N VAL A 17 10.25 -0.64 -30.04
CA VAL A 17 8.91 -0.04 -30.03
C VAL A 17 8.71 0.61 -28.66
N ARG A 18 8.55 1.94 -28.68
CA ARG A 18 8.15 2.76 -27.53
C ARG A 18 6.71 2.37 -27.13
N PRO A 19 6.45 1.89 -25.90
CA PRO A 19 5.08 1.70 -25.46
C PRO A 19 4.41 3.06 -25.31
N THR A 20 3.35 3.28 -26.07
CA THR A 20 2.37 4.35 -25.84
C THR A 20 1.62 4.02 -24.55
N VAL A 21 2.00 4.68 -23.45
CA VAL A 21 1.24 4.60 -22.20
C VAL A 21 0.00 5.47 -22.35
N SER A 22 -1.08 4.86 -22.86
CA SER A 22 -2.43 5.34 -22.64
C SER A 22 -2.76 5.10 -21.17
N GLY A 23 -2.93 6.19 -20.42
CA GLY A 23 -3.20 6.14 -18.98
C GLY A 23 -4.59 5.59 -18.70
N ASP A 24 -4.64 4.52 -17.92
CA ASP A 24 -5.83 4.13 -17.15
C ASP A 24 -5.40 3.95 -15.69
N SER A 25 -5.76 4.92 -14.85
CA SER A 25 -5.32 5.04 -13.46
C SER A 25 -6.09 4.16 -12.47
N SER A 26 -6.76 3.10 -12.94
CA SER A 26 -7.69 2.30 -12.12
C SER A 26 -7.06 1.08 -11.43
N SER A 27 -5.79 0.75 -11.70
CA SER A 27 -5.17 -0.49 -11.20
C SER A 27 -4.50 -0.39 -9.82
N VAL A 28 -4.39 0.81 -9.23
CA VAL A 28 -3.65 1.03 -7.96
C VAL A 28 -4.47 0.69 -6.72
N LEU A 29 -5.79 0.46 -6.84
CA LEU A 29 -6.70 0.30 -5.69
C LEU A 29 -6.96 -1.15 -5.26
N ARG A 30 -6.22 -2.15 -5.76
CA ARG A 30 -6.52 -3.58 -5.50
C ARG A 30 -5.58 -4.30 -4.51
N THR A 31 -4.69 -3.61 -3.82
CA THR A 31 -3.86 -4.25 -2.78
C THR A 31 -4.48 -4.07 -1.39
N PRO A 32 -4.87 -5.16 -0.68
CA PRO A 32 -5.37 -5.05 0.68
C PRO A 32 -4.26 -4.61 1.64
N PHE A 33 -4.61 -3.68 2.55
CA PHE A 33 -3.74 -3.15 3.59
C PHE A 33 -3.32 -4.23 4.59
N LYS A 34 -2.02 -4.24 4.95
CA LYS A 34 -1.44 -5.09 6.00
C LYS A 34 -1.66 -4.43 7.38
N PRO A 35 -2.31 -5.07 8.35
CA PRO A 35 -2.54 -4.48 9.68
C PRO A 35 -1.26 -4.44 10.52
N LEU A 36 -1.05 -3.33 11.24
CA LEU A 36 0.08 -3.07 12.15
C LEU A 36 -0.05 -3.83 13.48
N SER A 37 -0.05 -5.15 13.45
CA SER A 37 0.00 -5.97 14.67
C SER A 37 1.45 -6.30 15.02
N GLY A 38 2.04 -5.60 15.99
CA GLY A 38 3.40 -5.94 16.45
C GLY A 38 4.07 -5.02 17.46
N LEU A 39 3.36 -4.13 18.14
CA LEU A 39 3.92 -3.22 19.15
C LEU A 39 3.55 -3.67 20.58
N GLU A 40 3.92 -4.90 20.94
CA GLU A 40 3.75 -5.43 22.30
C GLU A 40 5.13 -5.77 22.91
N GLY A 41 5.55 -4.96 23.88
CA GLY A 41 6.18 -5.43 25.11
C GLY A 41 7.58 -6.05 25.08
N ARG A 42 8.61 -5.21 25.06
CA ARG A 42 9.96 -5.56 25.56
C ARG A 42 9.90 -5.83 27.08
N ARG A 43 9.87 -7.09 27.52
CA ARG A 43 10.25 -7.48 28.89
C ARG A 43 11.14 -8.74 28.92
N GLN A 44 12.37 -8.45 29.34
CA GLN A 44 13.45 -9.22 29.98
C GLN A 44 13.40 -10.76 30.08
N ALA A 45 14.59 -11.34 29.91
CA ALA A 45 14.93 -12.76 29.86
C ALA A 45 15.23 -13.42 31.24
N SER A 46 15.45 -14.75 31.17
CA SER A 46 16.00 -15.73 32.15
C SER A 46 14.94 -16.40 33.06
N VAL A 47 14.82 -17.73 33.26
CA VAL A 47 15.72 -18.93 33.31
C VAL A 47 14.87 -20.21 33.01
N PRO A 48 15.42 -21.39 32.59
CA PRO A 48 14.64 -22.51 32.04
C PRO A 48 14.36 -23.67 33.01
N SER A 49 13.25 -24.41 32.80
CA SER A 49 13.15 -25.88 33.00
C SER A 49 11.84 -26.48 32.43
N PRO A 50 11.80 -27.80 32.10
CA PRO A 50 10.96 -28.37 31.04
C PRO A 50 9.87 -29.37 31.51
N GLN A 51 8.88 -29.60 30.63
CA GLN A 51 7.83 -30.67 30.54
C GLN A 51 6.45 -30.01 30.35
N GLY A 52 5.60 -30.33 29.37
CA GLY A 52 5.61 -31.24 28.25
C GLY A 52 4.23 -31.20 27.55
N HIS A 53 4.19 -31.66 26.30
CA HIS A 53 3.00 -32.08 25.51
C HIS A 53 2.03 -31.02 24.98
N GLY A 54 1.90 -30.96 23.65
CA GLY A 54 0.75 -30.36 22.95
C GLY A 54 1.13 -29.61 21.67
N ALA A 55 1.40 -30.36 20.60
CA ALA A 55 1.69 -29.81 19.28
C ALA A 55 0.44 -29.19 18.60
N SER A 56 0.74 -28.31 17.64
CA SER A 56 -0.08 -27.83 16.52
C SER A 56 -0.89 -26.54 16.73
N GLY A 57 -0.44 -25.53 16.00
CA GLY A 57 -1.05 -24.21 15.87
C GLY A 57 -0.10 -23.32 15.08
N GLY A 58 0.13 -23.71 13.83
CA GLY A 58 1.23 -23.25 12.98
C GLY A 58 1.37 -21.74 12.88
N THR A 59 2.62 -21.32 13.01
CA THR A 59 3.20 -20.09 12.48
C THR A 59 2.76 -19.87 11.03
N ALA A 60 1.70 -19.10 10.82
CA ALA A 60 1.45 -18.44 9.55
C ALA A 60 2.39 -17.23 9.45
N ALA A 61 3.67 -17.52 9.20
CA ALA A 61 4.63 -16.54 8.71
C ALA A 61 4.10 -16.00 7.38
N SER A 62 3.56 -14.78 7.41
CA SER A 62 3.07 -14.10 6.22
C SER A 62 4.23 -13.94 5.22
N SER A 63 3.99 -14.46 4.02
CA SER A 63 4.85 -14.45 2.84
C SER A 63 5.21 -13.02 2.39
N ALA A 64 6.17 -12.39 3.07
CA ALA A 64 7.12 -11.54 2.37
C ALA A 64 8.10 -12.49 1.69
N ASP A 65 8.18 -12.45 0.37
CA ASP A 65 9.13 -13.26 -0.38
C ASP A 65 10.54 -13.04 0.19
N PRO A 66 11.13 -14.03 0.88
CA PRO A 66 12.41 -13.87 1.56
C PRO A 66 13.51 -13.49 0.56
N THR A 67 13.31 -13.86 -0.70
CA THR A 67 14.16 -13.54 -1.84
C THR A 67 14.10 -12.04 -2.16
N ALA A 68 12.92 -11.42 -2.19
CA ALA A 68 12.77 -9.98 -2.44
C ALA A 68 13.43 -9.13 -1.35
N ALA A 69 13.24 -9.50 -0.08
CA ALA A 69 13.88 -8.82 1.05
C ALA A 69 15.41 -9.01 1.04
N ALA A 70 15.90 -10.19 0.64
CA ALA A 70 17.33 -10.46 0.51
C ALA A 70 17.98 -9.67 -0.65
N ILE A 71 17.28 -9.56 -1.79
CA ILE A 71 17.71 -8.77 -2.95
C ILE A 71 17.78 -7.30 -2.59
N ALA A 72 16.73 -6.72 -2.00
CA ALA A 72 16.72 -5.32 -1.57
C ALA A 72 17.87 -5.01 -0.58
N ARG A 73 18.13 -5.91 0.38
CA ARG A 73 19.25 -5.78 1.33
C ARG A 73 20.62 -5.90 0.66
N ARG A 74 20.74 -6.66 -0.44
CA ARG A 74 21.99 -6.79 -1.20
C ARG A 74 22.23 -5.54 -2.03
N GLU A 75 21.19 -5.02 -2.69
CA GLU A 75 21.23 -3.77 -3.43
C GLU A 75 21.60 -2.59 -2.52
N LEU A 76 21.02 -2.50 -1.33
CA LEU A 76 21.35 -1.45 -0.37
C LEU A 76 22.82 -1.49 0.06
N ARG A 77 23.41 -2.69 0.20
CA ARG A 77 24.84 -2.84 0.53
C ARG A 77 25.76 -2.52 -0.65
N ALA A 78 25.26 -2.61 -1.88
CA ALA A 78 26.02 -2.28 -3.08
C ALA A 78 26.03 -0.78 -3.40
N ARG A 79 25.10 0.00 -2.82
CA ARG A 79 25.04 1.46 -3.00
C ARG A 79 26.12 2.15 -2.17
N THR A 80 26.70 3.21 -2.73
CA THR A 80 27.61 4.06 -1.98
C THR A 80 26.83 5.00 -1.06
N LEU A 81 27.50 5.52 -0.04
CA LEU A 81 26.92 6.52 0.86
C LEU A 81 26.52 7.80 0.10
N ALA A 82 27.29 8.18 -0.92
CA ALA A 82 26.97 9.33 -1.78
C ALA A 82 25.69 9.12 -2.58
N ASP A 83 25.49 7.92 -3.14
CA ASP A 83 24.26 7.59 -3.89
C ASP A 83 23.02 7.67 -2.99
N LEU A 84 23.12 7.15 -1.75
CA LEU A 84 22.04 7.21 -0.78
C LEU A 84 21.72 8.64 -0.33
N GLN A 85 22.74 9.48 -0.15
CA GLN A 85 22.54 10.90 0.19
C GLN A 85 21.86 11.67 -0.94
N GLN A 86 22.24 11.39 -2.20
CA GLN A 86 21.58 11.98 -3.36
C GLN A 86 20.12 11.54 -3.45
N GLU A 87 19.83 10.26 -3.25
CA GLU A 87 18.47 9.72 -3.25
C GLU A 87 17.60 10.37 -2.15
N VAL A 88 18.14 10.57 -0.96
CA VAL A 88 17.44 11.28 0.13
C VAL A 88 17.14 12.73 -0.28
N ALA A 89 18.12 13.45 -0.82
CA ALA A 89 17.93 14.83 -1.26
C ALA A 89 16.86 14.95 -2.37
N ASP A 90 16.87 14.02 -3.33
CA ASP A 90 15.87 13.96 -4.40
C ASP A 90 14.47 13.69 -3.83
N MET A 91 14.36 12.76 -2.87
CA MET A 91 13.10 12.44 -2.21
C MET A 91 12.57 13.61 -1.37
N GLU A 92 13.44 14.32 -0.64
CA GLU A 92 13.10 15.53 0.12
C GLU A 92 12.58 16.64 -0.79
N LEU A 93 13.20 16.83 -1.97
CA LEU A 93 12.75 17.79 -2.97
C LEU A 93 11.31 17.48 -3.42
N ILE A 94 11.03 16.21 -3.75
CA ILE A 94 9.70 15.76 -4.19
C ILE A 94 8.67 16.00 -3.08
N LEU A 95 9.00 15.65 -1.83
CA LEU A 95 8.09 15.79 -0.70
C LEU A 95 7.76 17.26 -0.44
N ASN A 96 8.75 18.14 -0.45
CA ASN A 96 8.57 19.58 -0.30
C ASN A 96 7.70 20.17 -1.41
N GLN A 97 7.91 19.75 -2.67
CA GLN A 97 7.11 20.22 -3.80
C GLN A 97 5.64 19.79 -3.69
N ARG A 98 5.39 18.55 -3.23
CA ARG A 98 4.04 18.05 -2.98
C ARG A 98 3.35 18.80 -1.83
N LEU A 99 4.07 19.03 -0.73
CA LEU A 99 3.55 19.78 0.42
C LEU A 99 3.18 21.21 0.04
N LYS A 100 4.03 21.88 -0.76
CA LYS A 100 3.75 23.22 -1.29
C LYS A 100 2.50 23.24 -2.16
N THR A 101 2.33 22.25 -3.03
CA THR A 101 1.14 22.14 -3.90
C THR A 101 -0.13 21.92 -3.09
N HIS A 102 -0.07 21.05 -2.09
CA HIS A 102 -1.17 20.79 -1.16
C HIS A 102 -1.58 22.06 -0.40
N ASN A 103 -0.61 22.77 0.20
CA ASN A 103 -0.88 23.99 0.96
C ASN A 103 -1.37 25.14 0.06
N ALA A 104 -0.94 25.20 -1.21
CA ALA A 104 -1.50 26.13 -2.18
C ALA A 104 -2.99 25.83 -2.48
N ALA A 105 -3.38 24.56 -2.57
CA ALA A 105 -4.79 24.18 -2.72
C ALA A 105 -5.61 24.54 -1.48
N ARG A 106 -5.09 24.30 -0.28
CA ARG A 106 -5.72 24.71 0.99
C ARG A 106 -5.89 26.23 1.08
N ALA A 107 -4.87 27.00 0.68
CA ALA A 107 -4.96 28.46 0.66
C ALA A 107 -6.07 28.97 -0.27
N LYS A 108 -6.26 28.35 -1.45
CA LYS A 108 -7.40 28.66 -2.35
C LYS A 108 -8.74 28.39 -1.69
N ALA A 109 -8.81 27.35 -0.85
CA ALA A 109 -9.99 27.01 -0.05
C ALA A 109 -10.09 27.81 1.27
N LYS A 110 -9.22 28.80 1.52
CA LYS A 110 -9.14 29.57 2.77
C LYS A 110 -8.90 28.71 4.01
N LEU A 111 -8.24 27.57 3.84
CA LEU A 111 -7.86 26.68 4.92
C LEU A 111 -6.41 26.96 5.36
N PRO A 112 -6.07 26.74 6.64
CA PRO A 112 -4.70 26.91 7.12
C PRO A 112 -3.76 25.90 6.45
N ALA A 113 -2.48 26.27 6.35
CA ALA A 113 -1.43 25.35 5.90
C ALA A 113 -1.30 24.18 6.89
N GLN A 114 -0.89 23.03 6.36
CA GLN A 114 -0.62 21.84 7.14
C GLN A 114 0.80 21.34 6.89
N GLU A 115 1.37 20.75 7.92
CA GLU A 115 2.61 19.99 7.85
C GLU A 115 2.33 18.53 7.45
N ALA A 116 3.33 17.87 6.87
CA ALA A 116 3.19 16.49 6.40
C ALA A 116 2.71 15.52 7.50
N GLU A 117 3.23 15.67 8.71
CA GLU A 117 2.87 14.85 9.88
C GLU A 117 1.39 14.99 10.25
N HIS A 118 0.87 16.23 10.20
CA HIS A 118 -0.53 16.49 10.50
C HIS A 118 -1.47 15.90 9.45
N ILE A 119 -1.07 15.92 8.17
CA ILE A 119 -1.84 15.31 7.08
C ILE A 119 -1.98 13.80 7.32
N VAL A 120 -0.87 13.14 7.66
CA VAL A 120 -0.87 11.69 7.93
C VAL A 120 -1.70 11.36 9.18
N ALA A 121 -1.55 12.15 10.25
CA ALA A 121 -2.31 11.95 11.48
C ALA A 121 -3.83 12.10 11.26
N GLU A 122 -4.25 13.13 10.52
CA GLU A 122 -5.65 13.37 10.16
C GLU A 122 -6.20 12.21 9.32
N TYR A 123 -5.43 11.73 8.34
CA TYR A 123 -5.81 10.59 7.52
C TYR A 123 -5.98 9.31 8.35
N ILE A 124 -5.06 9.01 9.27
CA ILE A 124 -5.16 7.85 10.18
C ILE A 124 -6.40 7.97 11.06
N SER A 125 -6.67 9.15 11.59
CA SER A 125 -7.86 9.41 12.42
C SER A 125 -9.14 9.15 11.63
N LEU A 126 -9.27 9.74 10.45
CA LEU A 126 -10.44 9.57 9.58
C LEU A 126 -10.67 8.12 9.18
N LEU A 127 -9.59 7.40 8.83
CA LEU A 127 -9.70 5.98 8.47
C LEU A 127 -10.13 5.13 9.67
N THR A 128 -9.62 5.43 10.85
CA THR A 128 -9.99 4.75 12.09
C THR A 128 -11.45 5.01 12.44
N GLU A 129 -11.89 6.25 12.31
CA GLU A 129 -13.27 6.65 12.56
C GLU A 129 -14.23 6.00 11.56
N TYR A 130 -13.89 6.01 10.27
CA TYR A 130 -14.64 5.32 9.23
C TYR A 130 -14.83 3.83 9.55
N ASN A 131 -13.76 3.13 9.92
CA ASN A 131 -13.84 1.71 10.26
C ASN A 131 -14.74 1.48 11.48
N LYS A 132 -14.60 2.30 12.53
CA LYS A 132 -15.46 2.21 13.72
C LYS A 132 -16.94 2.40 13.38
N VAL A 133 -17.25 3.43 12.58
CA VAL A 133 -18.64 3.72 12.17
C VAL A 133 -19.18 2.60 11.30
N LYS A 134 -18.40 2.13 10.32
CA LYS A 134 -18.76 1.02 9.45
C LYS A 134 -19.09 -0.25 10.25
N ASP A 135 -18.20 -0.64 11.16
CA ASP A 135 -18.38 -1.85 11.96
C ASP A 135 -19.60 -1.73 12.88
N SER A 136 -19.81 -0.56 13.48
CA SER A 136 -20.98 -0.28 14.31
C SER A 136 -22.28 -0.31 13.52
N ALA A 137 -22.29 0.29 12.32
CA ALA A 137 -23.43 0.28 11.42
C ALA A 137 -23.77 -1.13 10.96
N GLN A 138 -22.76 -1.94 10.64
CA GLN A 138 -22.97 -3.35 10.26
C GLN A 138 -23.67 -4.13 11.37
N VAL A 139 -23.21 -3.99 12.63
CA VAL A 139 -23.86 -4.66 13.78
C VAL A 139 -25.32 -4.24 13.94
N VAL A 140 -25.64 -2.96 13.71
CA VAL A 140 -27.02 -2.46 13.79
C VAL A 140 -27.85 -3.00 12.63
N PHE A 141 -27.32 -2.99 11.41
CA PHE A 141 -28.02 -3.48 10.23
C PHE A 141 -28.30 -4.98 10.30
N ASP A 142 -27.35 -5.78 10.80
CA ASP A 142 -27.53 -7.22 11.00
C ASP A 142 -28.67 -7.48 12.00
N LYS A 143 -28.70 -6.76 13.13
CA LYS A 143 -29.81 -6.88 14.10
C LYS A 143 -31.15 -6.48 13.52
N ILE A 144 -31.20 -5.43 12.69
CA ILE A 144 -32.44 -5.00 12.03
C ILE A 144 -32.89 -6.07 11.03
N ALA A 145 -31.96 -6.63 10.26
CA ALA A 145 -32.23 -7.72 9.32
C ALA A 145 -32.81 -8.94 10.04
N ASP A 146 -32.22 -9.33 11.17
CA ASP A 146 -32.69 -10.44 12.01
C ASP A 146 -34.11 -10.20 12.56
N ILE A 147 -34.37 -9.01 13.11
CA ILE A 147 -35.69 -8.65 13.66
C ILE A 147 -36.74 -8.63 12.55
N GLN A 148 -36.40 -8.08 11.38
CA GLN A 148 -37.34 -7.94 10.26
C GLN A 148 -37.43 -9.19 9.38
N GLN A 149 -36.58 -10.19 9.61
CA GLN A 149 -36.44 -11.37 8.76
C GLN A 149 -36.23 -11.00 7.28
N LEU A 150 -35.42 -9.98 7.04
CA LEU A 150 -35.08 -9.49 5.70
C LEU A 150 -33.60 -9.72 5.40
N PRO A 151 -33.22 -9.93 4.12
CA PRO A 151 -31.83 -9.96 3.72
C PRO A 151 -31.11 -8.64 4.06
N ALA A 152 -29.86 -8.73 4.54
CA ALA A 152 -29.05 -7.56 4.91
C ALA A 152 -28.90 -6.53 3.76
N LYS A 153 -28.87 -7.01 2.51
CA LYS A 153 -28.83 -6.16 1.30
C LYS A 153 -30.01 -5.18 1.24
N ASP A 154 -31.20 -5.62 1.64
CA ASP A 154 -32.41 -4.80 1.60
C ASP A 154 -32.41 -3.73 2.70
N ILE A 155 -31.83 -4.07 3.86
CA ILE A 155 -31.59 -3.11 4.94
C ILE A 155 -30.56 -2.06 4.50
N HIS A 156 -29.44 -2.48 3.90
CA HIS A 156 -28.42 -1.54 3.41
C HIS A 156 -28.97 -0.59 2.34
N ALA A 157 -29.79 -1.08 1.41
CA ALA A 157 -30.43 -0.26 0.39
C ALA A 157 -31.40 0.77 1.00
N ARG A 158 -32.19 0.38 2.01
CA ARG A 158 -33.11 1.31 2.71
C ARG A 158 -32.40 2.46 3.39
N TYR A 159 -31.19 2.24 3.90
CA TYR A 159 -30.38 3.27 4.56
C TYR A 159 -29.34 3.92 3.64
N GLY A 160 -29.37 3.64 2.33
CA GLY A 160 -28.47 4.26 1.36
C GLY A 160 -27.00 3.83 1.46
N VAL A 161 -26.73 2.67 2.08
CA VAL A 161 -25.36 2.11 2.27
C VAL A 161 -25.05 1.02 1.23
N GLY A 162 -25.86 0.93 0.17
CA GLY A 162 -25.67 -0.02 -0.94
C GLY A 162 -24.67 0.48 -2.01
N GLU A 163 -24.20 -0.43 -2.86
CA GLU A 163 -23.36 -0.13 -4.02
C GLU A 163 -24.12 0.66 -5.10
N THR A 164 -24.46 1.91 -4.82
CA THR A 164 -25.03 2.87 -5.77
C THR A 164 -24.37 4.22 -5.60
N ASN A 165 -23.04 4.27 -5.70
CA ASN A 165 -22.32 5.48 -6.10
C ASN A 165 -22.08 5.40 -7.61
N SER A 166 -23.17 5.42 -8.38
CA SER A 166 -23.15 5.64 -9.82
C SER A 166 -24.08 6.81 -10.13
N HIS A 167 -23.62 8.03 -9.87
CA HIS A 167 -24.19 9.21 -10.51
C HIS A 167 -23.37 9.50 -11.76
N GLY A 168 -23.99 9.21 -12.91
CA GLY A 168 -23.65 9.82 -14.19
C GLY A 168 -24.32 11.18 -14.34
#